data_AF-A0A349YHH5-F1
#
_entry.id   AF-A0A349YHH5-F1
#
_cell.length_a   1.000
_cell.length_b   1.000
_cell.length_c   1.000
_cell.angle_alpha   90.00
_cell.angle_beta   90.00
_cell.angle_gamma   90.00
#
_symmetry.space_group_name_H-M   'P 1'
#
loop_
_entity.id
_entity.type
_entity.pdbx_description
1 polymer ?
#
loop_
_entity_poly.entity_id
_entity_poly.type
_entity_poly.pdbx_seq_one_letter_code
_entity_poly.pdbx_strand_id
1 'polypeptide(L)'
;MTYFYNELTNLDNLYNAYKECRKGVDWKYSTQRFESNLLFELQSIKNELINGTYLPSAFTEFDVNERGKIRHIRSPHLRDRVLQRVMYDCVLEPVLYKYLIYDNGASIKGKGVEFTRKRLVKHLHSYWMKQGNEGYILVCDFSKFFDSIPHDKLIKMVEEHIQDEKFMEIFTLVVHSFGGQENIGLGIGAQISQICGVFYPTPIDNYIKIVKGCKYYGRHMDDFYIIHQDKEFLKELLKDINEIASELGLTLNKKKTQICKINKGFVYLKQYIFVTKNGKIIQKAYKPNVVREKQKLKKFKKKLDNGDMTIDVIKQQYKSWRGGLEKYDTYCTLKSTDKLFKKLFTHHDTCIQCKNYGRCIVGKKCWNCITWNNISKKGRKYGRKSN
;
A
#
# COMPACT_ATOMS: atom_id res chain seq x y z
N MET A 1 10.82 30.64 -15.91
CA MET A 1 12.16 29.99 -15.96
C MET A 1 11.92 28.50 -16.15
N THR A 2 12.31 27.90 -17.29
CA THR A 2 11.87 26.54 -17.70
C THR A 2 12.77 25.42 -17.13
N TYR A 3 13.12 25.52 -15.85
CA TYR A 3 14.07 24.60 -15.22
C TYR A 3 13.54 23.16 -15.17
N PHE A 4 12.28 22.98 -14.74
CA PHE A 4 11.70 21.64 -14.60
C PHE A 4 11.34 21.03 -15.95
N TYR A 5 10.93 21.85 -16.91
CA TYR A 5 10.66 21.39 -18.26
C TYR A 5 11.91 20.82 -18.96
N ASN A 6 13.08 21.42 -18.72
CA ASN A 6 14.35 20.93 -19.25
C ASN A 6 14.69 19.52 -18.76
N GLU A 7 14.27 19.16 -17.53
CA GLU A 7 14.45 17.80 -17.01
C GLU A 7 13.67 16.75 -17.83
N LEU A 8 12.49 17.11 -18.35
CA LEU A 8 11.65 16.23 -19.17
C LEU A 8 12.23 15.95 -20.56
N THR A 9 12.97 16.91 -21.12
CA THR A 9 13.57 16.82 -22.46
C THR A 9 15.01 16.29 -22.44
N ASN A 10 15.54 16.02 -21.25
CA ASN A 10 16.87 15.45 -21.07
C ASN A 10 16.88 13.94 -21.40
N LEU A 11 17.71 13.54 -22.37
CA LEU A 11 17.80 12.15 -22.82
C LEU A 11 18.33 11.19 -21.76
N ASP A 12 19.26 11.64 -20.91
CA ASP A 12 19.80 10.81 -19.82
C ASP A 12 18.72 10.52 -18.78
N ASN A 13 17.88 11.52 -18.47
CA ASN A 13 16.74 11.34 -17.58
C ASN A 13 15.71 10.37 -18.17
N LEU A 14 15.36 10.54 -19.45
CA LEU A 14 14.46 9.63 -20.17
C LEU A 14 15.00 8.19 -20.19
N TYR A 15 16.30 8.00 -20.43
CA TYR A 15 16.94 6.69 -20.39
C TYR A 15 16.96 6.08 -18.99
N ASN A 16 17.26 6.87 -17.96
CA ASN A 16 17.22 6.44 -16.57
C ASN A 16 15.80 6.03 -16.15
N ALA A 17 14.80 6.82 -16.50
CA ALA A 17 13.38 6.52 -16.28
C ALA A 17 12.98 5.21 -16.98
N TYR A 18 13.40 5.00 -18.22
CA TYR A 18 13.19 3.72 -18.92
C TYR A 18 13.78 2.53 -18.17
N LYS A 19 15.03 2.62 -17.71
CA LYS A 19 15.67 1.54 -16.92
C LYS A 19 14.85 1.21 -15.68
N GLU A 20 14.30 2.21 -15.01
CA GLU A 20 13.42 2.02 -13.86
C GLU A 20 12.09 1.36 -14.24
N CYS A 21 11.45 1.79 -15.34
CA CYS A 21 10.20 1.21 -15.84
C CYS A 21 10.36 -0.24 -16.31
N ARG A 22 11.55 -0.65 -16.76
CA ARG A 22 11.86 -2.02 -17.22
C ARG A 22 11.96 -3.04 -16.08
N LYS A 23 12.33 -2.62 -14.87
CA LYS A 23 12.65 -3.55 -13.75
C LYS A 23 11.50 -4.53 -13.47
N GLY A 24 11.79 -5.82 -13.59
CA GLY A 24 10.86 -6.92 -13.27
C GLY A 24 9.75 -7.15 -14.30
N VAL A 25 9.78 -6.45 -15.44
CA VAL A 25 8.78 -6.56 -16.52
C VAL A 25 9.40 -6.62 -17.92
N ASP A 26 10.70 -6.87 -18.00
CA ASP A 26 11.50 -7.07 -19.22
C ASP A 26 10.95 -8.17 -20.14
N TRP A 27 10.35 -9.21 -19.56
CA TRP A 27 9.71 -10.30 -20.30
C TRP A 27 8.44 -9.90 -21.07
N LYS A 28 7.88 -8.69 -20.85
CA LYS A 28 6.66 -8.25 -21.53
C LYS A 28 6.97 -7.78 -22.95
N TYR A 29 6.17 -8.22 -23.93
CA TYR A 29 6.26 -7.78 -25.33
C TYR A 29 6.35 -6.26 -25.49
N SER A 30 5.49 -5.49 -24.81
CA SER A 30 5.49 -4.03 -24.89
C SER A 30 6.80 -3.39 -24.41
N THR A 31 7.51 -4.04 -23.49
CA THR A 31 8.81 -3.57 -22.99
C THR A 31 9.92 -3.91 -23.97
N GLN A 32 9.92 -5.13 -24.51
CA GLN A 32 10.89 -5.58 -25.50
C GLN A 32 10.79 -4.80 -26.83
N ARG A 33 9.56 -4.49 -27.28
CA ARG A 33 9.34 -3.67 -28.48
C ARG A 33 9.91 -2.27 -28.34
N PHE A 34 9.71 -1.64 -27.18
CA PHE A 34 10.28 -0.33 -26.87
C PHE A 34 11.80 -0.39 -26.77
N GLU A 35 12.34 -1.42 -26.09
CA GLU A 35 13.78 -1.65 -25.98
C GLU A 35 14.46 -1.84 -27.33
N SER A 36 13.83 -2.55 -28.26
CA SER A 36 14.35 -2.77 -29.62
C SER A 36 14.49 -1.47 -30.43
N ASN A 37 13.75 -0.42 -30.08
CA ASN A 37 13.78 0.90 -30.72
C ASN A 37 14.18 2.01 -29.75
N LEU A 38 14.90 1.68 -28.67
CA LEU A 38 15.03 2.54 -27.49
C LEU A 38 15.46 3.96 -27.83
N LEU A 39 16.56 4.14 -28.56
CA LEU A 39 17.09 5.47 -28.89
C LEU A 39 16.09 6.30 -29.69
N PHE A 40 15.41 5.68 -30.66
CA PHE A 40 14.40 6.36 -31.48
C PHE A 40 13.18 6.76 -30.66
N GLU A 41 12.70 5.90 -29.77
CA GLU A 41 11.56 6.20 -28.89
C GLU A 41 11.89 7.36 -27.94
N LEU A 42 13.06 7.34 -27.29
CA LEU A 42 13.46 8.42 -26.39
C LEU A 42 13.64 9.76 -27.13
N GLN A 43 14.26 9.73 -28.31
CA GLN A 43 14.41 10.91 -29.15
C GLN A 43 13.06 11.44 -29.66
N SER A 44 12.13 10.54 -29.99
CA SER A 44 10.77 10.91 -30.40
C SER A 44 10.02 11.61 -29.28
N ILE A 45 10.06 11.09 -28.04
CA ILE A 45 9.47 11.77 -26.87
C ILE A 45 10.05 13.17 -26.72
N LYS A 46 11.39 13.30 -26.75
CA LYS A 46 12.07 14.59 -26.63
C LYS A 46 11.62 15.57 -27.72
N ASN A 47 11.62 15.15 -28.98
CA ASN A 47 11.24 16.01 -30.10
C ASN A 47 9.78 16.47 -29.99
N GLU A 48 8.87 15.56 -29.60
CA GLU A 48 7.47 15.91 -29.40
C GLU A 48 7.26 16.93 -28.29
N LEU A 49 8.01 16.81 -27.19
CA LEU A 49 8.00 17.81 -26.14
C LEU A 49 8.52 19.16 -26.67
N ILE A 50 9.72 19.20 -27.24
CA ILE A 50 10.33 20.43 -27.77
C ILE A 50 9.42 21.14 -28.77
N ASN A 51 8.77 20.37 -29.66
CA ASN A 51 7.88 20.90 -30.68
C ASN A 51 6.46 21.19 -30.17
N GLY A 52 6.14 20.90 -28.91
CA GLY A 52 4.80 21.08 -28.34
C GLY A 52 3.72 20.17 -28.93
N THR A 53 4.11 19.01 -29.46
CA THR A 53 3.22 18.06 -30.16
C THR A 53 2.93 16.79 -29.36
N TYR A 54 3.51 16.66 -28.15
CA TYR A 54 3.28 15.52 -27.28
C TYR A 54 1.81 15.43 -26.85
N LEU A 55 1.21 14.25 -27.02
CA LEU A 55 -0.10 13.90 -26.49
C LEU A 55 -0.03 12.53 -25.80
N PRO A 56 -0.60 12.38 -24.59
CA PRO A 56 -0.67 11.07 -23.92
C PRO A 56 -1.37 10.02 -24.79
N SER A 57 -0.81 8.81 -24.84
CA SER A 57 -1.42 7.71 -25.58
C SER A 57 -2.70 7.22 -24.88
N ALA A 58 -3.60 6.59 -25.64
CA ALA A 58 -4.78 5.93 -25.07
C ALA A 58 -4.37 4.82 -24.07
N PHE A 59 -5.14 4.66 -22.99
CA PHE A 59 -4.83 3.66 -21.97
C PHE A 59 -5.13 2.23 -22.45
N THR A 60 -4.36 1.27 -21.92
CA THR A 60 -4.82 -0.12 -21.88
C THR A 60 -5.73 -0.31 -20.67
N GLU A 61 -7.01 -0.59 -20.91
CA GLU A 61 -8.02 -0.73 -19.87
C GLU A 61 -8.33 -2.21 -19.58
N PHE A 62 -8.44 -2.57 -18.29
CA PHE A 62 -8.85 -3.91 -17.88
C PHE A 62 -9.41 -3.92 -16.45
N ASP A 63 -10.28 -4.88 -16.17
CA ASP A 63 -10.89 -5.03 -14.85
C ASP A 63 -10.13 -6.02 -13.98
N VAL A 64 -9.86 -5.62 -12.74
CA VAL A 64 -9.29 -6.48 -11.71
C VAL A 64 -10.31 -6.67 -10.58
N ASN A 65 -10.69 -7.92 -10.33
CA ASN A 65 -11.51 -8.24 -9.16
C ASN A 65 -10.63 -8.32 -7.91
N GLU A 66 -10.56 -7.22 -7.16
CA GLU A 66 -9.91 -7.21 -5.86
C GLU A 66 -10.95 -7.35 -4.74
N ARG A 67 -10.94 -8.52 -4.09
CA ARG A 67 -11.74 -8.80 -2.89
C ARG A 67 -13.26 -8.67 -3.11
N GLY A 68 -13.75 -9.03 -4.29
CA GLY A 68 -15.18 -8.93 -4.62
C GLY A 68 -15.59 -7.53 -5.08
N LYS A 69 -14.63 -6.60 -5.21
CA LYS A 69 -14.83 -5.31 -5.85
C LYS A 69 -14.11 -5.32 -7.19
N ILE A 70 -14.84 -5.00 -8.25
CA ILE A 70 -14.26 -4.76 -9.56
C ILE A 70 -13.57 -3.40 -9.49
N ARG A 71 -12.29 -3.37 -9.90
CA ARG A 71 -11.53 -2.14 -10.10
C ARG A 71 -11.21 -2.03 -11.57
N HIS A 72 -11.67 -0.95 -12.18
CA HIS A 72 -11.28 -0.61 -13.52
C HIS A 72 -9.87 0.00 -13.49
N ILE A 73 -8.91 -0.63 -14.17
CA ILE A 73 -7.52 -0.20 -14.20
C ILE A 73 -7.21 0.38 -15.58
N ARG A 74 -6.68 1.60 -15.58
CA ARG A 74 -6.14 2.28 -16.76
C ARG A 74 -4.62 2.25 -16.71
N SER A 75 -4.00 1.42 -17.54
CA SER A 75 -2.55 1.29 -17.60
C SER A 75 -1.97 2.11 -18.76
N PRO A 76 -1.10 3.10 -18.49
CA PRO A 76 -0.43 3.85 -19.54
C PRO A 76 0.57 2.98 -20.32
N HIS A 77 0.80 3.34 -21.58
CA HIS A 77 1.83 2.70 -22.41
C HIS A 77 3.23 2.97 -21.87
N LEU A 78 4.21 2.15 -22.25
CA LEU A 78 5.58 2.30 -21.73
C LEU A 78 6.18 3.68 -22.05
N ARG A 79 5.94 4.21 -23.24
CA ARG A 79 6.35 5.57 -23.65
C ARG A 79 5.90 6.64 -22.65
N ASP A 80 4.60 6.71 -22.37
CA ASP A 80 4.05 7.69 -21.42
C ASP A 80 4.51 7.40 -19.99
N ARG A 81 4.68 6.13 -19.62
CA ARG A 81 5.24 5.75 -18.32
C ARG A 81 6.66 6.26 -18.13
N VAL A 82 7.48 6.26 -19.18
CA VAL A 82 8.85 6.83 -19.14
C VAL A 82 8.77 8.32 -18.86
N LEU A 83 7.95 9.07 -19.59
CA LEU A 83 7.79 10.51 -19.33
C LEU A 83 7.25 10.78 -17.92
N GLN A 84 6.18 10.09 -17.52
CA GLN A 84 5.62 10.17 -16.18
C GLN A 84 6.64 9.84 -15.09
N ARG A 85 7.57 8.92 -15.38
CA ARG A 85 8.64 8.58 -14.46
C ARG A 85 9.66 9.70 -14.31
N VAL A 86 10.06 10.36 -15.40
CA VAL A 86 10.91 11.57 -15.34
C VAL A 86 10.22 12.67 -14.55
N MET A 87 8.94 12.95 -14.84
CA MET A 87 8.15 13.95 -14.10
C MET A 87 8.12 13.64 -12.59
N TYR A 88 7.96 12.37 -12.22
CA TYR A 88 8.00 11.96 -10.82
C TYR A 88 9.39 12.12 -10.19
N ASP A 89 10.42 11.48 -10.77
CA ASP A 89 11.75 11.37 -10.15
C ASP A 89 12.48 12.73 -10.10
N CYS A 90 12.37 13.54 -11.17
CA CYS A 90 13.13 14.79 -11.31
C CYS A 90 12.39 16.02 -10.77
N VAL A 91 11.05 15.99 -10.71
CA VAL A 91 10.26 17.19 -10.42
C VAL A 91 9.32 16.98 -9.23
N LEU A 92 8.32 16.10 -9.36
CA LEU A 92 7.25 16.01 -8.37
C LEU A 92 7.74 15.49 -7.02
N GLU A 93 8.55 14.42 -6.97
CA GLU A 93 9.07 13.89 -5.70
C GLU A 93 9.96 14.93 -4.99
N PRO A 94 11.01 15.50 -5.63
CA PRO A 94 11.89 16.48 -4.96
C PRO A 94 11.20 17.76 -4.49
N VAL A 95 10.12 18.17 -5.17
CA VAL A 95 9.35 19.37 -4.80
C VAL A 95 8.29 19.05 -3.75
N LEU A 96 7.37 18.14 -4.05
CA LEU A 96 6.16 17.93 -3.25
C LEU A 96 6.42 17.22 -1.92
N TYR A 97 7.43 16.33 -1.83
CA TYR A 97 7.68 15.57 -0.60
C TYR A 97 8.14 16.44 0.57
N LYS A 98 8.65 17.65 0.30
CA LYS A 98 9.04 18.63 1.33
C LYS A 98 7.86 19.11 2.18
N TYR A 99 6.65 19.07 1.62
CA TYR A 99 5.42 19.54 2.26
C TYR A 99 4.66 18.43 3.01
N LEU A 100 5.10 17.19 2.88
CA LEU A 100 4.45 16.06 3.54
C LEU A 100 4.86 15.99 5.02
N ILE A 101 3.88 15.74 5.87
CA ILE A 101 4.16 15.46 7.28
C ILE A 101 5.03 14.21 7.45
N TYR A 102 5.87 14.21 8.49
CA TYR A 102 6.72 13.06 8.81
C TYR A 102 5.91 11.76 9.00
N ASP A 103 4.72 11.87 9.59
CA ASP A 103 3.81 10.76 9.90
C ASP A 103 3.00 10.25 8.69
N ASN A 104 3.24 10.78 7.49
CA ASN A 104 2.78 10.17 6.26
C ASN A 104 3.70 8.99 5.91
N GLY A 105 3.12 7.79 5.84
CA GLY A 105 3.87 6.56 5.59
C GLY A 105 3.57 5.89 4.26
N ALA A 106 2.88 6.54 3.34
CA ALA A 106 2.49 5.96 2.07
C ALA A 106 3.37 6.42 0.90
N SER A 107 3.73 5.48 0.02
CA SER A 107 4.49 5.68 -1.23
C SER A 107 5.75 6.56 -1.15
N ILE A 108 6.39 6.64 0.03
CA ILE A 108 7.67 7.32 0.23
C ILE A 108 8.76 6.27 0.44
N LYS A 109 9.92 6.43 -0.20
CA LYS A 109 11.06 5.52 -0.06
C LYS A 109 11.44 5.30 1.41
N GLY A 110 11.57 4.03 1.82
CA GLY A 110 11.86 3.65 3.21
C GLY A 110 10.65 3.72 4.16
N LYS A 111 9.50 4.22 3.69
CA LYS A 111 8.22 4.17 4.40
C LYS A 111 7.28 3.16 3.73
N GLY A 112 6.22 2.80 4.44
CA GLY A 112 5.22 1.85 3.98
C GLY A 112 4.27 1.48 5.13
N VAL A 113 3.44 0.47 4.90
CA VAL A 113 2.45 0.00 5.89
C VAL A 113 3.11 -0.32 7.24
N GLU A 114 4.30 -0.92 7.22
CA GLU A 114 5.05 -1.23 8.44
C GLU A 114 5.53 0.03 9.18
N PHE A 115 5.99 1.05 8.45
CA PHE A 115 6.36 2.33 9.05
C PHE A 115 5.16 2.96 9.75
N THR A 116 4.01 3.06 9.06
CA THR A 116 2.81 3.68 9.65
C THR A 116 2.32 2.92 10.88
N ARG A 117 2.34 1.57 10.85
CA ARG A 117 1.99 0.75 12.01
C ARG A 117 2.95 0.99 13.19
N LYS A 118 4.26 1.05 12.94
CA LYS A 118 5.26 1.39 13.98
C LYS A 118 5.05 2.80 14.53
N ARG A 119 4.71 3.77 13.70
CA ARG A 119 4.35 5.14 14.13
C ARG A 119 3.12 5.15 15.01
N LEU A 120 2.06 4.42 14.64
CA LEU A 120 0.87 4.27 15.48
C LEU A 120 1.21 3.67 16.85
N VAL A 121 2.02 2.62 16.89
CA VAL A 121 2.48 2.03 18.17
C VAL A 121 3.25 3.06 19.00
N LYS A 122 4.15 3.84 18.38
CA LYS A 122 4.88 4.92 19.07
C LYS A 122 3.95 6.01 19.60
N HIS A 123 2.92 6.40 18.84
CA HIS A 123 1.92 7.38 19.26
C HIS A 123 1.08 6.86 20.42
N LEU A 124 0.57 5.62 20.35
CA LEU A 124 -0.17 4.98 21.44
C LEU A 124 0.67 4.87 22.72
N HIS A 125 1.92 4.47 22.59
CA HIS A 125 2.83 4.35 23.74
C HIS A 125 3.10 5.73 24.36
N SER A 126 3.45 6.73 23.54
CA SER A 126 3.67 8.09 24.02
C SER A 126 2.42 8.71 24.63
N TYR A 127 1.24 8.41 24.08
CA TYR A 127 -0.03 8.84 24.64
C TYR A 127 -0.26 8.21 26.01
N TRP A 128 -0.09 6.89 26.12
CA TRP A 128 -0.30 6.15 27.36
C TRP A 128 0.62 6.61 28.48
N MET A 129 1.90 6.88 28.17
CA MET A 129 2.86 7.41 29.16
C MET A 129 2.45 8.78 29.74
N LYS A 130 1.63 9.55 29.02
CA LYS A 130 1.20 10.89 29.44
C LYS A 130 -0.21 10.93 30.03
N GLN A 131 -1.14 10.20 29.43
CA GLN A 131 -2.58 10.29 29.73
C GLN A 131 -3.16 8.97 30.27
N GLY A 132 -2.35 7.92 30.39
CA GLY A 132 -2.81 6.60 30.82
C GLY A 132 -3.65 5.87 29.77
N ASN A 133 -4.60 5.06 30.22
CA ASN A 133 -5.36 4.14 29.36
C ASN A 133 -6.77 4.66 28.97
N GLU A 134 -7.15 5.83 29.47
CA GLU A 134 -8.38 6.50 29.01
C GLU A 134 -8.06 7.38 27.81
N GLY A 135 -8.96 7.36 26.81
CA GLY A 135 -8.77 8.08 25.57
C GLY A 135 -9.44 7.41 24.38
N TYR A 136 -9.44 8.15 23.27
CA TYR A 136 -10.13 7.80 22.05
C TYR A 136 -9.18 7.89 20.86
N ILE A 137 -9.51 7.13 19.83
CA ILE A 137 -8.90 7.25 18.52
C ILE A 137 -10.00 7.44 17.47
N LEU A 138 -9.85 8.48 16.68
CA LEU A 138 -10.61 8.70 15.45
C LEU A 138 -9.83 8.02 14.32
N VAL A 139 -10.45 7.07 13.64
CA VAL A 139 -9.94 6.46 12.41
C VAL A 139 -10.81 6.94 11.26
N CYS A 140 -10.20 7.38 10.16
CA CYS A 140 -10.86 7.91 8.99
C CYS A 140 -10.36 7.24 7.71
N ASP A 141 -11.20 7.24 6.68
CA ASP A 141 -10.95 6.72 5.33
C ASP A 141 -11.72 7.59 4.32
N PHE A 142 -11.16 7.85 3.14
CA PHE A 142 -11.89 8.49 2.04
C PHE A 142 -12.67 7.48 1.20
N SER A 143 -13.86 7.87 0.76
CA SER A 143 -14.66 7.07 -0.18
C SER A 143 -14.15 7.26 -1.60
N LYS A 144 -13.84 6.15 -2.30
CA LYS A 144 -13.37 6.15 -3.70
C LYS A 144 -12.23 7.16 -3.94
N PHE A 145 -11.26 7.22 -3.03
CA PHE A 145 -10.26 8.30 -2.95
C PHE A 145 -9.63 8.70 -4.29
N PHE A 146 -9.04 7.76 -5.03
CA PHE A 146 -8.42 8.08 -6.32
C PHE A 146 -9.44 8.49 -7.36
N ASP A 147 -10.64 7.89 -7.37
CA ASP A 147 -11.69 8.19 -8.35
C ASP A 147 -12.42 9.51 -8.06
N SER A 148 -12.19 10.15 -6.90
CA SER A 148 -12.90 11.36 -6.47
C SER A 148 -12.08 12.64 -6.54
N ILE A 149 -10.78 12.58 -6.86
CA ILE A 149 -9.91 13.76 -6.85
C ILE A 149 -10.25 14.66 -8.05
N PRO A 150 -10.71 15.91 -7.84
CA PRO A 150 -10.95 16.87 -8.92
C PRO A 150 -9.63 17.35 -9.55
N HIS A 151 -9.55 17.36 -10.88
CA HIS A 151 -8.33 17.71 -11.60
C HIS A 151 -7.95 19.18 -11.45
N ASP A 152 -8.93 20.07 -11.58
CA ASP A 152 -8.78 21.51 -11.44
C ASP A 152 -8.11 21.89 -10.10
N LYS A 153 -8.61 21.32 -9.01
CA LYS A 153 -8.08 21.54 -7.67
C LYS A 153 -6.70 20.94 -7.51
N LEU A 154 -6.47 19.73 -8.03
CA LEU A 154 -5.16 19.08 -7.97
C LEU A 154 -4.10 19.88 -8.72
N ILE A 155 -4.41 20.30 -9.95
CA ILE A 155 -3.50 21.06 -10.81
C ILE A 155 -3.15 22.39 -10.12
N LYS A 156 -4.15 23.13 -9.64
CA LYS A 156 -3.95 24.38 -8.90
C LYS A 156 -3.04 24.19 -7.67
N MET A 157 -3.26 23.13 -6.89
CA MET A 157 -2.42 22.84 -5.72
C MET A 157 -0.96 22.53 -6.10
N VAL A 158 -0.73 21.88 -7.25
CA VAL A 158 0.64 21.59 -7.72
C VAL A 158 1.29 22.85 -8.29
N GLU A 159 0.53 23.67 -9.00
CA GLU A 159 0.97 24.94 -9.58
C GLU A 159 1.51 25.91 -8.51
N GLU A 160 0.88 25.96 -7.33
CA GLU A 160 1.37 26.75 -6.18
C GLU A 160 2.83 26.42 -5.80
N HIS A 161 3.31 25.21 -6.12
CA HIS A 161 4.63 24.72 -5.76
C HIS A 161 5.60 24.64 -6.95
N ILE A 162 5.08 24.62 -8.19
CA ILE A 162 5.85 24.43 -9.42
C ILE A 162 5.48 25.53 -10.42
N GLN A 163 6.27 26.60 -10.43
CA GLN A 163 6.07 27.81 -11.25
C GLN A 163 6.74 27.69 -12.63
N ASP A 164 6.61 26.53 -13.29
CA ASP A 164 7.13 26.27 -14.65
C ASP A 164 5.95 25.95 -15.58
N GLU A 165 5.52 26.95 -16.34
CA GLU A 165 4.34 26.90 -17.22
C GLU A 165 4.39 25.71 -18.18
N LYS A 166 5.53 25.49 -18.86
CA LYS A 166 5.68 24.40 -19.83
C LYS A 166 5.61 23.02 -19.15
N PHE A 167 6.17 22.89 -17.95
CA PHE A 167 6.00 21.65 -17.18
C PHE A 167 4.53 21.44 -16.80
N MET A 168 3.87 22.50 -16.32
CA MET A 168 2.47 22.45 -15.90
C MET A 168 1.51 22.14 -17.06
N GLU A 169 1.80 22.58 -18.28
CA GLU A 169 1.07 22.18 -19.49
C GLU A 169 1.11 20.65 -19.69
N ILE A 170 2.30 20.05 -19.66
CA ILE A 170 2.44 18.60 -19.81
C ILE A 170 1.82 17.85 -18.63
N PHE A 171 1.97 18.35 -17.40
CA PHE A 171 1.37 17.76 -16.21
C PHE A 171 -0.16 17.76 -16.31
N THR A 172 -0.73 18.89 -16.74
CA THR A 172 -2.17 19.07 -16.97
C THR A 172 -2.68 18.10 -18.03
N LEU A 173 -1.99 17.96 -19.17
CA LEU A 173 -2.32 16.97 -20.20
C LEU A 173 -2.34 15.53 -19.65
N VAL A 174 -1.30 15.17 -18.88
CA VAL A 174 -1.21 13.84 -18.26
C VAL A 174 -2.32 13.61 -17.25
N VAL A 175 -2.63 14.60 -16.40
CA VAL A 175 -3.72 14.48 -15.40
C VAL A 175 -5.07 14.33 -16.09
N HIS A 176 -5.39 15.21 -17.05
CA HIS A 176 -6.66 15.16 -17.78
C HIS A 176 -6.87 13.85 -18.54
N SER A 177 -5.79 13.21 -19.01
CA SER A 177 -5.90 11.90 -19.64
C SER A 177 -6.61 10.85 -18.76
N PHE A 178 -6.52 10.95 -17.43
CA PHE A 178 -7.16 9.99 -16.52
C PHE A 178 -8.66 10.23 -16.27
N GLY A 179 -9.15 11.47 -16.42
CA GLY A 179 -10.43 11.92 -15.85
C GLY A 179 -11.64 11.77 -16.77
N GLY A 180 -11.43 11.40 -18.03
CA GLY A 180 -12.50 11.36 -19.03
C GLY A 180 -13.20 12.72 -19.16
N GLN A 181 -14.50 12.71 -19.46
CA GLN A 181 -15.28 13.94 -19.67
C GLN A 181 -15.51 14.76 -18.39
N GLU A 182 -15.46 14.12 -17.21
CA GLU A 182 -15.79 14.77 -15.94
C GLU A 182 -14.58 15.46 -15.29
N ASN A 183 -13.35 15.24 -15.80
CA ASN A 183 -12.11 15.78 -15.21
C ASN A 183 -11.96 15.46 -13.70
N ILE A 184 -12.38 14.26 -13.32
CA ILE A 184 -12.27 13.76 -11.95
C ILE A 184 -11.59 12.39 -11.98
N GLY A 185 -10.74 12.17 -11.00
CA GLY A 185 -10.16 10.86 -10.70
C GLY A 185 -8.78 10.64 -11.30
N LEU A 186 -8.00 9.79 -10.65
CA LEU A 186 -6.63 9.46 -11.03
C LEU A 186 -6.49 7.96 -11.30
N GLY A 187 -5.71 7.60 -12.32
CA GLY A 187 -5.50 6.21 -12.69
C GLY A 187 -4.77 5.40 -11.62
N ILE A 188 -5.42 4.35 -11.11
CA ILE A 188 -4.77 3.41 -10.19
C ILE A 188 -3.64 2.69 -10.92
N GLY A 189 -2.41 2.86 -10.44
CA GLY A 189 -1.21 2.21 -10.99
C GLY A 189 -0.29 3.13 -11.78
N ALA A 190 -0.71 4.36 -12.08
CA ALA A 190 0.19 5.39 -12.59
C ALA A 190 0.99 6.05 -11.46
N GLN A 191 2.26 6.36 -11.72
CA GLN A 191 3.18 6.88 -10.71
C GLN A 191 2.83 8.32 -10.31
N ILE A 192 2.41 9.14 -11.28
CA ILE A 192 1.86 10.49 -11.06
C ILE A 192 0.67 10.43 -10.11
N SER A 193 -0.26 9.51 -10.34
CA SER A 193 -1.45 9.35 -9.49
C SER A 193 -1.07 9.03 -8.05
N GLN A 194 -0.02 8.23 -7.80
CA GLN A 194 0.43 7.93 -6.45
C GLN A 194 0.96 9.16 -5.71
N ILE A 195 1.84 9.94 -6.34
CA ILE A 195 2.37 11.15 -5.70
C ILE A 195 1.29 12.20 -5.47
N CYS A 196 0.42 12.42 -6.45
CA CYS A 196 -0.71 13.32 -6.32
C CYS A 196 -1.63 12.87 -5.19
N GLY A 197 -1.97 11.58 -5.09
CA GLY A 197 -2.79 11.06 -3.99
C GLY A 197 -2.14 11.18 -2.61
N VAL A 198 -0.81 11.10 -2.52
CA VAL A 198 -0.07 11.35 -1.27
C VAL A 198 -0.12 12.83 -0.92
N PHE A 199 0.10 13.72 -1.89
CA PHE A 199 0.19 15.17 -1.67
C PHE A 199 -1.16 15.85 -1.48
N TYR A 200 -2.21 15.43 -2.19
CA TYR A 200 -3.49 16.12 -2.26
C TYR A 200 -4.17 16.36 -0.89
N PRO A 201 -4.15 15.40 0.06
CA PRO A 201 -4.75 15.63 1.39
C PRO A 201 -3.86 16.44 2.37
N THR A 202 -2.77 17.05 1.92
CA THR A 202 -1.85 17.82 2.79
C THR A 202 -2.55 18.98 3.55
N PRO A 203 -3.54 19.71 3.00
CA PRO A 203 -4.27 20.71 3.77
C PRO A 203 -4.93 20.13 5.04
N ILE A 204 -5.47 18.91 4.96
CA ILE A 204 -6.04 18.20 6.12
C ILE A 204 -4.93 17.82 7.11
N ASP A 205 -3.79 17.33 6.61
CA ASP A 205 -2.63 16.99 7.47
C ASP A 205 -2.15 18.21 8.27
N ASN A 206 -2.03 19.36 7.59
CA ASN A 206 -1.57 20.61 8.17
C ASN A 206 -2.60 21.17 9.17
N TYR A 207 -3.89 21.13 8.85
CA TYR A 207 -4.93 21.54 9.79
C TYR A 207 -4.87 20.73 11.09
N ILE A 208 -4.77 19.40 10.99
CA ILE A 208 -4.72 18.54 12.17
C ILE A 208 -3.44 18.77 12.99
N LYS A 209 -2.26 18.80 12.35
CA LYS A 209 -0.97 18.86 13.04
C LYS A 209 -0.59 20.27 13.51
N ILE A 210 -0.82 21.27 12.67
CA ILE A 210 -0.33 22.65 12.87
C ILE A 210 -1.43 23.47 13.54
N VAL A 211 -2.63 23.53 12.96
CA VAL A 211 -3.71 24.40 13.46
C VAL A 211 -4.30 23.84 14.75
N LYS A 212 -4.68 22.56 14.77
CA LYS A 212 -5.30 21.91 15.94
C LYS A 212 -4.29 21.27 16.90
N GLY A 213 -2.99 21.34 16.58
CA GLY A 213 -1.91 20.84 17.45
C GLY A 213 -1.98 19.35 17.79
N CYS A 214 -2.65 18.52 16.98
CA CYS A 214 -2.87 17.11 17.27
C CYS A 214 -1.60 16.30 17.07
N LYS A 215 -0.78 16.20 18.12
CA LYS A 215 0.52 15.50 18.10
C LYS A 215 0.42 14.05 17.59
N TYR A 216 -0.61 13.32 18.02
CA TYR A 216 -0.78 11.90 17.73
C TYR A 216 -1.65 11.65 16.50
N TYR A 217 -1.21 12.19 15.37
CA TYR A 217 -1.81 12.02 14.06
C TYR A 217 -0.86 11.28 13.11
N GLY A 218 -1.40 10.39 12.28
CA GLY A 218 -0.65 9.78 11.17
C GLY A 218 -1.55 9.31 10.03
N ARG A 219 -0.98 9.26 8.82
CA ARG A 219 -1.70 8.96 7.57
C ARG A 219 -0.96 7.94 6.72
N HIS A 220 -1.72 7.15 5.99
CA HIS A 220 -1.25 6.23 4.98
C HIS A 220 -2.25 6.22 3.82
N MET A 221 -1.96 7.02 2.78
CA MET A 221 -2.90 7.32 1.70
C MET A 221 -4.21 7.92 2.23
N ASP A 222 -5.31 7.18 2.06
CA ASP A 222 -6.67 7.48 2.45
C ASP A 222 -6.97 7.11 3.91
N ASP A 223 -6.22 6.16 4.49
CA ASP A 223 -6.36 5.72 5.88
C ASP A 223 -5.57 6.64 6.85
N PHE A 224 -6.24 7.37 7.75
CA PHE A 224 -5.58 8.17 8.79
C PHE A 224 -6.20 8.02 10.17
N TYR A 225 -5.46 8.42 11.21
CA TYR A 225 -5.93 8.35 12.59
C TYR A 225 -5.49 9.55 13.44
N ILE A 226 -6.31 9.94 14.41
CA ILE A 226 -6.01 10.94 15.45
C ILE A 226 -6.27 10.30 16.81
N ILE A 227 -5.33 10.42 17.76
CA ILE A 227 -5.53 9.99 19.16
C ILE A 227 -5.71 11.22 20.06
N HIS A 228 -6.76 11.23 20.87
CA HIS A 228 -7.07 12.32 21.79
C HIS A 228 -7.79 11.81 23.05
N GLN A 229 -7.72 12.56 24.16
CA GLN A 229 -8.36 12.18 25.41
C GLN A 229 -9.86 12.46 25.42
N ASP A 230 -10.26 13.59 24.85
CA ASP A 230 -11.66 13.98 24.74
C ASP A 230 -12.30 13.47 23.45
N LYS A 231 -13.49 12.88 23.60
CA LYS A 231 -14.33 12.38 22.52
C LYS A 231 -15.06 13.52 21.80
N GLU A 232 -15.51 14.54 22.52
CA GLU A 232 -16.27 15.64 21.91
C GLU A 232 -15.35 16.48 21.02
N PHE A 233 -14.11 16.76 21.47
CA PHE A 233 -13.06 17.31 20.61
C PHE A 233 -12.87 16.52 19.31
N LEU A 234 -12.82 15.18 19.35
CA LEU A 234 -12.68 14.37 18.13
C LEU A 234 -13.91 14.45 17.21
N LYS A 235 -15.10 14.65 17.75
CA LYS A 235 -16.31 14.84 16.94
C LYS A 235 -16.30 16.20 16.27
N GLU A 236 -15.89 17.26 16.97
CA GLU A 236 -15.74 18.60 16.41
C GLU A 236 -14.65 18.59 15.33
N LEU A 237 -13.48 18.04 15.63
CA LEU A 237 -12.41 17.87 14.65
C LEU A 237 -12.87 17.07 13.42
N LEU A 238 -13.73 16.06 13.60
CA LEU A 238 -14.29 15.32 12.47
C LEU A 238 -15.22 16.19 11.61
N LYS A 239 -15.94 17.17 12.17
CA LYS A 239 -16.73 18.14 11.39
C LYS A 239 -15.79 19.02 10.57
N ASP A 240 -14.77 19.60 11.21
CA ASP A 240 -13.75 20.44 10.55
C ASP A 240 -13.09 19.67 9.38
N ILE A 241 -12.70 18.40 9.61
CA ILE A 241 -12.10 17.56 8.57
C ILE A 241 -13.09 17.29 7.41
N ASN A 242 -14.38 17.12 7.70
CA ASN A 242 -15.39 16.93 6.64
C ASN A 242 -15.58 18.19 5.80
N GLU A 243 -15.52 19.37 6.40
CA GLU A 243 -15.61 20.66 5.70
C GLU A 243 -14.42 20.83 4.76
N ILE A 244 -13.20 20.68 5.26
CA ILE A 244 -11.97 20.77 4.45
C ILE A 244 -11.97 19.69 3.36
N ALA A 245 -12.38 18.46 3.67
CA ALA A 245 -12.49 17.40 2.66
C ALA A 245 -13.49 17.78 1.56
N SER A 246 -14.63 18.37 1.92
CA SER A 246 -15.65 18.80 0.95
C SER A 246 -15.13 19.93 0.06
N GLU A 247 -14.38 20.89 0.61
CA GLU A 247 -13.69 21.92 -0.15
C GLU A 247 -12.67 21.34 -1.13
N LEU A 248 -12.01 20.24 -0.78
CA LEU A 248 -11.14 19.46 -1.68
C LEU A 248 -11.91 18.54 -2.63
N GLY A 249 -13.25 18.50 -2.59
CA GLY A 249 -14.05 17.56 -3.38
C GLY A 249 -13.90 16.09 -2.95
N LEU A 250 -13.38 15.82 -1.76
CA LEU A 250 -13.26 14.50 -1.16
C LEU A 250 -14.44 14.21 -0.22
N THR A 251 -14.77 12.94 -0.03
CA THR A 251 -15.83 12.51 0.89
C THR A 251 -15.33 11.44 1.84
N LEU A 252 -15.55 11.61 3.15
CA LEU A 252 -15.22 10.58 4.14
C LEU A 252 -16.15 9.36 4.05
N ASN A 253 -15.59 8.19 4.31
CA ASN A 253 -16.29 6.92 4.34
C ASN A 253 -17.00 6.73 5.68
N LYS A 254 -18.28 7.11 5.75
CA LYS A 254 -19.13 7.02 6.96
C LYS A 254 -19.11 5.64 7.64
N LYS A 255 -18.89 4.54 6.91
CA LYS A 255 -18.85 3.17 7.47
C LYS A 255 -17.53 2.82 8.12
N LYS A 256 -16.42 3.38 7.64
CA LYS A 256 -15.08 3.12 8.17
C LYS A 256 -14.63 4.18 9.17
N THR A 257 -15.12 5.40 9.01
CA THR A 257 -14.85 6.49 9.93
C THR A 257 -15.50 6.22 11.27
N GLN A 258 -14.70 6.12 12.32
CA GLN A 258 -15.19 5.75 13.66
C GLN A 258 -14.32 6.35 14.76
N ILE A 259 -14.97 6.71 15.87
CA ILE A 259 -14.31 7.09 17.12
C ILE A 259 -14.44 5.90 18.09
N CYS A 260 -13.30 5.33 18.48
CA CYS A 260 -13.24 4.16 19.35
C CYS A 260 -12.44 4.48 20.61
N LYS A 261 -12.77 3.83 21.74
CA LYS A 261 -11.88 3.84 22.91
C LYS A 261 -10.61 3.04 22.60
N ILE A 262 -9.44 3.57 22.94
CA ILE A 262 -8.15 2.90 22.69
C ILE A 262 -8.02 1.55 23.43
N ASN A 263 -8.71 1.41 24.56
CA ASN A 263 -8.72 0.20 25.39
C ASN A 263 -9.71 -0.87 24.94
N LYS A 264 -10.78 -0.50 24.22
CA LYS A 264 -11.75 -1.43 23.60
C LYS A 264 -11.29 -1.94 22.25
N GLY A 265 -10.34 -1.24 21.65
CA GLY A 265 -9.69 -1.60 20.41
C GLY A 265 -10.36 -1.08 19.17
N PHE A 266 -9.59 -1.05 18.10
CA PHE A 266 -9.95 -0.47 16.81
C PHE A 266 -9.21 -1.21 15.68
N VAL A 267 -9.62 -0.96 14.44
CA VAL A 267 -8.95 -1.50 13.26
C VAL A 267 -8.26 -0.38 12.51
N TYR A 268 -6.97 -0.54 12.26
CA TYR A 268 -6.20 0.37 11.40
C TYR A 268 -5.24 -0.44 10.53
N LEU A 269 -5.14 -0.09 9.24
CA LEU A 269 -4.33 -0.80 8.25
C LEU A 269 -4.46 -2.33 8.34
N LYS A 270 -5.68 -2.86 8.46
CA LYS A 270 -5.98 -4.30 8.52
C LYS A 270 -5.33 -5.02 9.72
N GLN A 271 -5.15 -4.33 10.84
CA GLN A 271 -4.81 -4.91 12.14
C GLN A 271 -5.83 -4.50 13.18
N TYR A 272 -6.13 -5.39 14.12
CA TYR A 272 -6.93 -5.06 15.30
C TYR A 272 -6.02 -4.73 16.47
N ILE A 273 -6.13 -3.54 17.02
CA ILE A 273 -5.18 -2.98 18.00
C ILE A 273 -5.95 -2.52 19.23
N PHE A 274 -5.43 -2.77 20.42
CA PHE A 274 -5.94 -2.19 21.67
C PHE A 274 -4.82 -2.01 22.70
N VAL A 275 -5.02 -1.08 23.62
CA VAL A 275 -4.09 -0.80 24.73
C VAL A 275 -4.63 -1.42 26.02
N THR A 276 -3.78 -2.18 26.71
CA THR A 276 -4.12 -2.78 28.00
C THR A 276 -3.95 -1.77 29.14
N LYS A 277 -4.55 -2.06 30.30
CA LYS A 277 -4.41 -1.20 31.50
C LYS A 277 -2.95 -0.91 31.87
N ASN A 278 -2.06 -1.88 31.66
CA ASN A 278 -0.62 -1.77 32.00
C ASN A 278 0.22 -1.17 30.85
N GLY A 279 -0.42 -0.55 29.83
CA GLY A 279 0.29 0.11 28.73
C GLY A 279 0.79 -0.79 27.62
N LYS A 280 0.62 -2.11 27.75
CA LYS A 280 0.96 -3.04 26.66
C LYS A 280 0.00 -2.83 25.48
N ILE A 281 0.57 -2.58 24.30
CA ILE A 281 -0.15 -2.46 23.04
C ILE A 281 -0.23 -3.85 22.40
N ILE A 282 -1.45 -4.35 22.19
CA ILE A 282 -1.70 -5.67 21.60
C ILE A 282 -2.12 -5.51 20.15
N GLN A 283 -1.43 -6.20 19.24
CA GLN A 283 -1.68 -6.16 17.80
C GLN A 283 -2.15 -7.55 17.32
N LYS A 284 -3.43 -7.69 16.99
CA LYS A 284 -4.03 -8.93 16.49
C LYS A 284 -4.30 -8.87 14.99
N ALA A 285 -4.43 -10.05 14.38
CA ALA A 285 -4.83 -10.20 13.00
C ALA A 285 -6.27 -9.72 12.81
N TYR A 286 -6.54 -9.02 11.70
CA TYR A 286 -7.89 -8.64 11.33
C TYR A 286 -8.71 -9.87 10.93
N LYS A 287 -9.79 -10.15 11.67
CA LYS A 287 -10.57 -11.39 11.58
C LYS A 287 -11.06 -11.71 10.15
N PRO A 288 -11.59 -10.76 9.35
CA PRO A 288 -11.98 -11.05 7.97
C PRO A 288 -10.82 -11.53 7.08
N ASN A 289 -9.59 -11.05 7.28
CA ASN A 289 -8.44 -11.55 6.52
C ASN A 289 -8.12 -13.00 6.86
N VAL A 290 -8.26 -13.38 8.14
CA VAL A 290 -8.06 -14.77 8.60
C VAL A 290 -9.13 -15.69 8.01
N VAL A 291 -10.40 -15.25 8.03
CA VAL A 291 -11.51 -16.02 7.44
C VAL A 291 -11.29 -16.21 5.95
N ARG A 292 -10.89 -15.15 5.23
CA ARG A 292 -10.57 -15.20 3.80
C ARG A 292 -9.44 -16.17 3.51
N GLU A 293 -8.38 -16.19 4.33
CA GLU A 293 -7.29 -17.14 4.15
C GLU A 293 -7.77 -18.59 4.36
N LYS A 294 -8.55 -18.86 5.41
CA LYS A 294 -9.10 -20.20 5.64
C LYS A 294 -9.98 -20.66 4.47
N GLN A 295 -10.78 -19.77 3.89
CA GLN A 295 -11.58 -20.05 2.70
C GLN A 295 -10.69 -20.29 1.47
N LYS A 296 -9.63 -19.50 1.30
CA LYS A 296 -8.65 -19.65 0.22
C LYS A 296 -7.97 -21.02 0.28
N LEU A 297 -7.51 -21.46 1.46
CA LEU A 297 -6.91 -22.78 1.64
C LEU A 297 -7.88 -23.92 1.26
N LYS A 298 -9.17 -23.80 1.60
CA LYS A 298 -10.20 -24.77 1.18
C LYS A 298 -10.38 -24.80 -0.34
N LYS A 299 -10.37 -23.63 -1.00
CA LYS A 299 -10.42 -23.55 -2.47
C LYS A 299 -9.16 -24.14 -3.11
N PHE A 300 -8.00 -23.89 -2.52
CA PHE A 300 -6.72 -24.44 -2.97
C PHE A 300 -6.68 -25.96 -2.85
N LYS A 301 -7.29 -26.55 -1.82
CA LYS A 301 -7.44 -28.01 -1.75
C LYS A 301 -8.20 -28.56 -2.94
N LYS A 302 -9.32 -27.95 -3.33
CA LYS A 302 -10.08 -28.36 -4.52
C LYS A 302 -9.24 -28.26 -5.80
N LYS A 303 -8.51 -27.15 -5.97
CA LYS A 303 -7.61 -26.98 -7.13
C LYS A 303 -6.47 -28.00 -7.16
N LEU A 304 -5.90 -28.32 -6.01
CA LEU A 304 -4.87 -29.36 -5.90
C LEU A 304 -5.43 -30.73 -6.29
N ASP A 305 -6.64 -31.05 -5.83
CA ASP A 305 -7.28 -32.34 -6.14
C ASP A 305 -7.66 -32.47 -7.61
N ASN A 306 -7.98 -31.35 -8.27
CA ASN A 306 -8.24 -31.29 -9.70
C ASN A 306 -6.98 -31.25 -10.57
N GLY A 307 -5.78 -31.12 -9.99
CA GLY A 307 -4.52 -30.97 -10.73
C GLY A 307 -4.23 -29.55 -11.24
N ASP A 308 -5.09 -28.57 -10.96
CA ASP A 308 -4.95 -27.17 -11.41
C ASP A 308 -3.82 -26.41 -10.70
N MET A 309 -3.28 -26.95 -9.60
CA MET A 309 -2.31 -26.26 -8.75
C MET A 309 -1.43 -27.25 -7.99
N THR A 310 -0.14 -26.96 -7.90
CA THR A 310 0.81 -27.78 -7.13
C THR A 310 0.83 -27.41 -5.64
N ILE A 311 1.21 -28.38 -4.81
CA ILE A 311 1.34 -28.16 -3.36
C ILE A 311 2.41 -27.12 -3.02
N ASP A 312 3.46 -26.97 -3.83
CA ASP A 312 4.54 -26.02 -3.57
C ASP A 312 4.08 -24.56 -3.71
N VAL A 313 3.26 -24.28 -4.72
CA VAL A 313 2.63 -22.96 -4.89
C VAL A 313 1.77 -22.63 -3.67
N ILE A 314 1.02 -23.61 -3.17
CA ILE A 314 0.18 -23.46 -1.96
C ILE A 314 1.06 -23.22 -0.72
N LYS A 315 2.13 -24.00 -0.53
CA LYS A 315 3.09 -23.86 0.57
C LYS A 315 3.75 -22.48 0.57
N GLN A 316 4.22 -22.01 -0.58
CA GLN A 316 4.83 -20.68 -0.73
C GLN A 316 3.85 -19.55 -0.38
N GLN A 317 2.62 -19.61 -0.90
CA GLN A 317 1.59 -18.62 -0.61
C GLN A 317 1.23 -18.60 0.88
N TYR A 318 1.06 -19.77 1.50
CA TYR A 318 0.72 -19.86 2.92
C TYR A 318 1.88 -19.36 3.80
N LYS A 319 3.13 -19.71 3.47
CA LYS A 319 4.33 -19.22 4.17
C LYS A 319 4.41 -17.69 4.13
N SER A 320 4.13 -17.08 2.97
CA SER A 320 4.08 -15.62 2.82
C SER A 320 3.01 -14.98 3.72
N TRP A 321 1.78 -15.51 3.69
CA TRP A 321 0.69 -15.03 4.55
C TRP A 321 1.02 -15.17 6.05
N ARG A 322 1.58 -16.33 6.44
CA ARG A 322 1.97 -16.64 7.82
C ARG A 322 3.06 -15.69 8.33
N GLY A 323 4.13 -15.50 7.56
CA GLY A 323 5.23 -14.59 7.90
C GLY A 323 4.78 -13.15 8.11
N GLY A 324 3.74 -12.71 7.37
CA GLY A 324 3.13 -11.40 7.56
C GLY A 324 2.47 -11.18 8.93
N LEU A 325 2.06 -12.26 9.62
CA LEU A 325 1.37 -12.21 10.92
C LEU A 325 2.26 -12.61 12.11
N GLU A 326 3.35 -13.34 11.89
CA GLU A 326 4.28 -13.83 12.94
C GLU A 326 4.82 -12.72 13.84
N LYS A 327 5.00 -11.52 13.28
CA LYS A 327 5.48 -10.33 14.00
C LYS A 327 4.45 -9.67 14.95
N TYR A 328 3.22 -10.19 15.02
CA TYR A 328 2.13 -9.63 15.81
C TYR A 328 1.62 -10.63 16.86
N ASP A 329 0.78 -10.18 17.81
CA ASP A 329 0.18 -10.98 18.89
C ASP A 329 -0.90 -11.96 18.37
N THR A 330 -0.52 -12.87 17.47
CA THR A 330 -1.43 -13.70 16.68
C THR A 330 -1.20 -15.20 16.83
N TYR A 331 -0.45 -15.62 17.84
CA TYR A 331 -0.09 -17.03 18.08
C TYR A 331 -1.28 -18.00 17.96
N CYS A 332 -2.39 -17.73 18.65
CA CYS A 332 -3.57 -18.59 18.60
C CYS A 332 -4.21 -18.65 17.20
N THR A 333 -4.21 -17.52 16.49
CA THR A 333 -4.70 -17.43 15.09
C THR A 333 -3.83 -18.25 14.15
N LEU A 334 -2.51 -18.14 14.28
CA LEU A 334 -1.55 -18.92 13.50
C LEU A 334 -1.70 -20.41 13.81
N LYS A 335 -1.75 -20.80 15.08
CA LYS A 335 -1.95 -22.21 15.48
C LYS A 335 -3.25 -22.80 14.92
N SER A 336 -4.35 -22.04 14.96
CA SER A 336 -5.64 -22.45 14.38
C SER A 336 -5.56 -22.66 12.87
N THR A 337 -4.84 -21.78 12.18
CA THR A 337 -4.72 -21.83 10.71
C THR A 337 -3.72 -22.90 10.27
N ASP A 338 -2.62 -23.08 11.01
CA ASP A 338 -1.63 -24.16 10.83
C ASP A 338 -2.31 -25.53 10.98
N LYS A 339 -3.22 -25.69 11.96
CA LYS A 339 -4.01 -26.92 12.12
C LYS A 339 -4.90 -27.19 10.90
N LEU A 340 -5.54 -26.16 10.35
CA LEU A 340 -6.35 -26.29 9.13
C LEU A 340 -5.49 -26.65 7.92
N PHE A 341 -4.36 -25.96 7.74
CA PHE A 341 -3.42 -26.23 6.65
C PHE A 341 -2.95 -27.68 6.69
N LYS A 342 -2.48 -28.16 7.85
CA LYS A 342 -2.08 -29.55 8.04
C LYS A 342 -3.23 -30.49 7.67
N LYS A 343 -4.42 -30.31 8.24
CA LYS A 343 -5.59 -31.14 7.93
C LYS A 343 -5.90 -31.23 6.43
N LEU A 344 -5.72 -30.15 5.67
CA LEU A 344 -6.02 -30.13 4.24
C LEU A 344 -4.91 -30.77 3.39
N PHE A 345 -3.64 -30.69 3.81
CA PHE A 345 -2.51 -30.97 2.91
C PHE A 345 -1.51 -32.03 3.39
N THR A 346 -1.65 -32.61 4.59
CA THR A 346 -0.68 -33.61 5.12
C THR A 346 -0.62 -34.94 4.37
N HIS A 347 -1.64 -35.31 3.59
CA HIS A 347 -1.63 -36.57 2.81
C HIS A 347 -0.92 -36.47 1.45
N HIS A 348 -0.53 -35.25 1.05
CA HIS A 348 0.18 -34.98 -0.21
C HIS A 348 1.71 -34.96 -0.05
N ASP A 349 2.23 -35.20 1.16
CA ASP A 349 3.67 -35.47 1.38
C ASP A 349 3.99 -36.96 1.12
N THR A 350 3.27 -37.63 0.20
CA THR A 350 3.70 -38.92 -0.34
C THR A 350 4.83 -38.67 -1.33
N CYS A 351 6.05 -38.88 -0.86
CA CYS A 351 7.26 -38.90 -1.67
C CYS A 351 7.02 -39.74 -2.93
N ILE A 352 7.23 -39.16 -4.12
CA ILE A 352 7.11 -39.84 -5.43
C ILE A 352 8.02 -41.08 -5.50
N GLN A 353 9.11 -41.13 -4.73
CA GLN A 353 9.97 -42.32 -4.64
C GLN A 353 9.32 -43.55 -3.99
N CYS A 354 8.24 -43.40 -3.19
CA CYS A 354 7.63 -44.54 -2.51
C CYS A 354 6.64 -45.32 -3.40
N LYS A 355 6.25 -44.80 -4.56
CA LYS A 355 5.34 -45.50 -5.49
C LYS A 355 6.02 -46.67 -6.23
N ASN A 356 7.34 -46.65 -6.40
CA ASN A 356 8.06 -47.67 -7.17
C ASN A 356 8.49 -48.91 -6.36
N TYR A 357 8.37 -48.91 -5.03
CA TYR A 357 8.95 -49.97 -4.18
C TYR A 357 7.98 -50.67 -3.21
N GLY A 358 6.67 -50.44 -3.33
CA GLY A 358 5.66 -51.33 -2.71
C GLY A 358 5.76 -51.54 -1.20
N ARG A 359 6.32 -50.59 -0.42
CA ARG A 359 6.37 -50.70 1.06
C ARG A 359 5.93 -49.42 1.74
N CYS A 360 4.64 -49.35 2.07
CA CYS A 360 4.15 -48.53 3.16
C CYS A 360 4.21 -49.36 4.45
N ILE A 361 5.33 -49.31 5.18
CA ILE A 361 5.33 -49.80 6.56
C ILE A 361 4.86 -48.64 7.43
N VAL A 362 3.62 -48.75 7.90
CA VAL A 362 3.05 -47.89 8.94
C VAL A 362 4.00 -47.90 10.14
N GLY A 363 4.52 -46.72 10.52
CA GLY A 363 5.18 -46.53 11.81
C GLY A 363 6.71 -46.48 11.88
N LYS A 364 7.47 -46.47 10.76
CA LYS A 364 8.92 -46.15 10.82
C LYS A 364 9.32 -45.03 9.86
N LYS A 365 10.13 -44.11 10.41
CA LYS A 365 10.54 -42.80 9.86
C LYS A 365 11.20 -42.93 8.48
N CYS A 366 10.65 -42.25 7.48
CA CYS A 366 11.41 -41.84 6.31
C CYS A 366 12.28 -40.64 6.70
N TRP A 367 13.59 -40.76 6.57
CA TRP A 367 14.57 -39.73 6.95
C TRP A 367 14.44 -38.41 6.17
N ASN A 368 13.64 -38.38 5.08
CA ASN A 368 13.34 -37.16 4.31
C ASN A 368 12.03 -36.46 4.71
N CYS A 369 11.30 -36.96 5.70
CA CYS A 369 10.24 -36.18 6.35
C CYS A 369 10.88 -35.20 7.33
N ILE A 370 11.36 -34.05 6.81
CA ILE A 370 11.77 -32.91 7.65
C ILE A 370 10.57 -32.52 8.51
N THR A 371 10.64 -32.93 9.76
CA THR A 371 9.65 -32.68 10.78
C THR A 371 9.51 -31.17 11.01
N TRP A 372 8.27 -30.69 10.91
CA TRP A 372 7.80 -29.35 11.30
C TRP A 372 7.89 -29.08 12.82
N ASN A 373 8.97 -29.53 13.49
CA ASN A 373 9.18 -29.41 14.93
C ASN A 373 10.38 -28.54 15.35
N ASN A 374 11.09 -27.88 14.42
CA ASN A 374 12.23 -27.01 14.76
C ASN A 374 12.01 -25.49 14.62
N ILE A 375 10.75 -25.02 14.55
CA ILE A 375 10.45 -23.57 14.49
C ILE A 375 9.87 -23.02 15.81
N SER A 376 9.65 -23.87 16.83
CA SER A 376 9.08 -23.44 18.12
C SER A 376 10.06 -23.31 19.29
N LYS A 377 11.38 -23.45 19.07
CA LYS A 377 12.40 -23.31 20.14
C LYS A 377 13.61 -22.46 19.74
N LYS A 378 13.39 -21.18 19.41
CA LYS A 378 14.39 -20.11 19.59
C LYS A 378 13.65 -18.86 20.07
N GLY A 379 13.42 -18.80 21.39
CA GLY A 379 12.69 -17.70 22.00
C GLY A 379 12.45 -17.95 23.49
N ARG A 380 13.54 -18.16 24.24
CA ARG A 380 13.69 -17.99 25.70
C ARG A 380 14.87 -18.84 26.15
N LYS A 381 16.03 -18.20 26.37
CA LYS A 381 16.94 -18.55 27.46
C LYS A 381 18.10 -17.53 27.55
N TYR A 382 18.19 -16.95 28.75
CA TYR A 382 19.30 -16.28 29.41
C TYR A 382 19.60 -14.79 29.16
N GLY A 383 19.46 -14.06 30.26
CA GLY A 383 19.86 -12.68 30.52
C GLY A 383 19.59 -12.30 31.99
N ARG A 384 19.85 -13.23 32.93
CA ARG A 384 20.01 -12.98 34.38
C ARG A 384 21.30 -13.69 34.79
N LYS A 385 22.34 -12.92 35.05
CA LYS A 385 23.38 -13.25 36.03
C LYS A 385 23.76 -11.94 36.71
N SER A 386 23.38 -11.85 37.98
CA SER A 386 24.06 -11.08 39.00
C SER A 386 25.47 -11.63 39.17
N ASN A 387 26.46 -10.76 39.08
CA ASN A 387 27.33 -10.41 40.20
C ASN A 387 27.56 -8.90 40.13
#